data_AF-A0A7C1RM61-F1
#
_entry.id   AF-A0A7C1RM61-F1
#
_cell.length_a   1.000
_cell.length_b   1.000
_cell.length_c   1.000
_cell.angle_alpha   90.00
_cell.angle_beta   90.00
_cell.angle_gamma   90.00
#
_symmetry.space_group_name_H-M   'P 1'
#
loop_
_entity.id
_entity.type
_entity.pdbx_description
1 polymer ?
#
loop_
_entity_poly.entity_id
_entity_poly.type
_entity_poly.pdbx_seq_one_letter_code
_entity_poly.pdbx_strand_id
1 'polypeptide(L)'
;MRKLLFKLLIIVFSILVLISLLNIPVVTRKGVNYKWVSVKMPLYLKLLDFFDRHYNYKNLEVRITEGANNDKERVVSILKWVDTNILYVPDGFPVIDDHVWHIIVRGYGANDQRHDVFSTLCSYAGFKAFYKKLASTHTGKSMLFSFVKINDDWFVFDIDNTVYFTDSNGDFSSLEDLREGNFEIKAIDETRRLKYKYFFTDLKDFSDAGLSRPSIQNPFNRLSFKIKKVFFK
;
A
#
# COMPACT_ATOMS: atom_id res chain seq x y z
N MET A 1 9.17 -27.59 -46.95
CA MET A 1 8.79 -28.58 -45.90
C MET A 1 9.78 -28.61 -44.72
N ARG A 2 11.08 -28.92 -44.89
CA ARG A 2 12.07 -28.96 -43.76
C ARG A 2 12.16 -27.68 -42.90
N LYS A 3 12.16 -26.49 -43.53
CA LYS A 3 12.19 -25.20 -42.79
C LYS A 3 10.93 -24.97 -41.93
N LEU A 4 9.77 -25.45 -42.39
CA LEU A 4 8.50 -25.33 -41.66
C LEU A 4 8.47 -26.29 -40.46
N LEU A 5 8.89 -27.54 -40.66
CA LEU A 5 9.06 -28.53 -39.58
C LEU A 5 10.04 -28.04 -38.51
N PHE A 6 11.16 -27.44 -38.90
CA PHE A 6 12.13 -26.88 -37.95
C PHE A 6 11.54 -25.73 -37.12
N LYS A 7 10.81 -24.80 -37.75
CA LYS A 7 10.10 -23.72 -37.03
C LYS A 7 9.08 -24.28 -36.04
N LEU A 8 8.32 -25.30 -36.45
CA LEU A 8 7.32 -25.96 -35.59
C LEU A 8 8.00 -26.62 -34.38
N LEU A 9 9.12 -27.33 -34.58
CA LEU A 9 9.88 -27.94 -33.50
C LEU A 9 10.39 -26.90 -32.49
N ILE A 10 10.88 -25.76 -32.96
CA ILE A 10 11.30 -24.66 -32.07
C ILE A 10 10.11 -24.17 -31.24
N ILE A 11 8.96 -23.92 -31.87
CA ILE A 11 7.76 -23.46 -31.16
C ILE A 11 7.31 -24.46 -30.09
N VAL A 12 7.23 -25.75 -30.45
CA VAL A 12 6.86 -26.81 -29.50
C VAL A 12 7.87 -26.88 -28.35
N PHE A 13 9.17 -26.83 -28.65
CA PHE A 13 10.21 -26.82 -27.63
C PHE A 13 10.09 -25.59 -26.71
N SER A 14 9.87 -24.39 -27.26
CA SER A 14 9.66 -23.17 -26.48
C SER A 14 8.44 -23.26 -25.57
N ILE A 15 7.34 -23.85 -26.04
CA ILE A 15 6.13 -24.08 -25.23
C ILE A 15 6.43 -25.06 -24.09
N LEU A 16 7.14 -26.15 -24.37
CA LEU A 16 7.52 -27.13 -23.34
C LEU A 16 8.44 -26.51 -22.28
N VAL A 17 9.42 -25.71 -22.70
CA VAL A 17 10.29 -24.96 -21.77
C VAL A 17 9.46 -23.99 -20.92
N LEU A 18 8.54 -23.24 -21.53
CA LEU A 18 7.68 -22.31 -20.80
C LEU A 18 6.80 -23.04 -19.77
N ILE A 19 6.16 -24.15 -20.16
CA ILE A 19 5.35 -24.98 -19.24
C ILE A 19 6.20 -25.49 -18.07
N SER A 20 7.42 -25.97 -18.34
CA SER A 20 8.34 -26.43 -17.31
C SER A 20 8.71 -25.32 -16.33
N LEU A 21 9.10 -24.13 -16.85
CA LEU A 21 9.42 -22.96 -16.03
C LEU A 21 8.23 -22.51 -15.17
N LEU A 22 7.04 -22.49 -15.74
CA LEU A 22 5.80 -22.10 -15.06
C LEU A 22 5.39 -23.08 -13.95
N ASN A 23 5.85 -24.33 -13.98
CA ASN A 23 5.58 -25.33 -12.95
C ASN A 23 6.65 -25.41 -11.86
N ILE A 24 7.71 -24.60 -11.92
CA ILE A 24 8.73 -24.55 -10.87
C ILE A 24 8.07 -24.19 -9.52
N PRO A 25 8.31 -24.96 -8.45
CA PRO A 25 7.75 -24.67 -7.14
C PRO A 25 8.41 -23.43 -6.54
N VAL A 26 7.58 -22.49 -6.13
CA VAL A 26 7.94 -21.27 -5.42
C VAL A 26 7.25 -21.21 -4.07
N VAL A 27 7.74 -20.34 -3.19
CA VAL A 27 7.21 -20.17 -1.83
C VAL A 27 6.46 -18.84 -1.71
N THR A 28 5.33 -18.89 -1.01
CA THR A 28 4.65 -17.72 -0.44
C THR A 28 4.53 -17.89 1.08
N ARG A 29 4.24 -16.80 1.81
CA ARG A 29 4.13 -16.80 3.27
C ARG A 29 2.77 -16.23 3.69
N LYS A 30 2.20 -16.83 4.72
CA LYS A 30 0.99 -16.37 5.40
C LYS A 30 1.25 -16.35 6.90
N GLY A 31 0.94 -15.24 7.53
CA GLY A 31 0.93 -15.05 8.97
C GLY A 31 -0.46 -15.25 9.53
N VAL A 32 -0.57 -16.00 10.64
CA VAL A 32 -1.79 -16.05 11.47
C VAL A 32 -1.37 -15.82 12.91
N ASN A 33 -1.91 -14.78 13.55
CA ASN A 33 -1.52 -14.34 14.89
C ASN A 33 0.01 -14.20 15.02
N TYR A 34 0.62 -13.54 14.02
CA TYR A 34 2.06 -13.29 13.91
C TYR A 34 2.95 -14.55 13.78
N LYS A 35 2.34 -15.73 13.60
CA LYS A 35 3.04 -16.98 13.28
C LYS A 35 3.04 -17.21 11.78
N TRP A 36 4.23 -17.33 11.20
CA TRP A 36 4.42 -17.44 9.76
C TRP A 36 4.45 -18.89 9.28
N VAL A 37 3.65 -19.19 8.27
CA VAL A 37 3.63 -20.48 7.56
C VAL A 37 4.05 -20.23 6.11
N SER A 38 4.94 -21.10 5.62
CA SER A 38 5.37 -21.08 4.22
C SER A 38 4.55 -22.09 3.41
N VAL A 39 4.00 -21.64 2.29
CA VAL A 39 3.20 -22.47 1.37
C VAL A 39 3.95 -22.58 0.06
N LYS A 40 4.15 -23.82 -0.41
CA LYS A 40 4.71 -24.08 -1.75
C LYS A 40 3.60 -24.06 -2.78
N MET A 41 3.85 -23.44 -3.93
CA MET A 41 2.94 -23.43 -5.07
C MET A 41 3.73 -23.32 -6.38
N PRO A 42 3.17 -23.77 -7.52
CA PRO A 42 3.76 -23.53 -8.83
C PRO A 42 3.89 -22.02 -9.16
N LEU A 43 4.90 -21.66 -9.95
CA LEU A 43 5.13 -20.28 -10.38
C LEU A 43 3.91 -19.69 -11.10
N TYR A 44 3.23 -20.45 -11.96
CA TYR A 44 2.07 -19.96 -12.70
C TYR A 44 0.93 -19.52 -11.77
N LEU A 45 0.65 -20.28 -10.70
CA LEU A 45 -0.38 -19.91 -9.73
C LEU A 45 -0.03 -18.61 -9.02
N LYS A 46 1.25 -18.44 -8.65
CA LYS A 46 1.72 -17.20 -8.03
C LYS A 46 1.60 -15.99 -8.97
N LEU A 47 1.84 -16.18 -10.26
CA LEU A 47 1.68 -15.13 -11.27
C LEU A 47 0.21 -14.78 -11.48
N LEU A 48 -0.67 -15.78 -11.62
CA LEU A 48 -2.11 -15.58 -11.76
C LEU A 48 -2.68 -14.82 -10.55
N ASP A 49 -2.36 -15.27 -9.33
CA ASP A 49 -2.75 -14.61 -8.08
C ASP A 49 -2.23 -13.16 -7.98
N PHE A 50 -1.03 -12.89 -8.51
CA PHE A 50 -0.49 -11.53 -8.52
C PHE A 50 -1.22 -10.61 -9.51
N PHE A 51 -1.50 -11.08 -10.73
CA PHE A 51 -2.21 -10.30 -11.73
C PHE A 51 -3.70 -10.14 -11.41
N ASP A 52 -4.35 -11.15 -10.84
CA ASP A 52 -5.72 -11.06 -10.35
C ASP A 52 -5.85 -9.91 -9.35
N ARG A 53 -5.01 -9.92 -8.30
CA ARG A 53 -4.94 -8.81 -7.34
C ARG A 53 -4.65 -7.47 -8.00
N HIS A 54 -3.75 -7.42 -8.98
CA HIS A 54 -3.41 -6.18 -9.67
C HIS A 54 -4.63 -5.52 -10.32
N TYR A 55 -5.41 -6.27 -11.10
CA TYR A 55 -6.61 -5.75 -11.74
C TYR A 55 -7.70 -5.43 -10.73
N ASN A 56 -7.82 -6.22 -9.68
CA ASN A 56 -8.72 -5.97 -8.57
C ASN A 56 -8.44 -4.63 -7.87
N TYR A 57 -7.17 -4.30 -7.57
CA TYR A 57 -6.82 -2.99 -7.03
C TYR A 57 -7.10 -1.86 -8.02
N LYS A 58 -6.75 -2.02 -9.31
CA LYS A 58 -7.02 -0.98 -10.34
C LYS A 58 -8.51 -0.66 -10.41
N ASN A 59 -9.34 -1.70 -10.48
CA ASN A 59 -10.79 -1.53 -10.60
C ASN A 59 -11.39 -0.95 -9.31
N LEU A 60 -10.89 -1.36 -8.14
CA LEU A 60 -11.36 -0.84 -6.87
C LEU A 60 -10.99 0.64 -6.69
N GLU A 61 -9.74 1.02 -6.97
CA GLU A 61 -9.30 2.41 -6.84
C GLU A 61 -10.14 3.35 -7.72
N VAL A 62 -10.35 3.01 -8.99
CA VAL A 62 -11.17 3.81 -9.91
C VAL A 62 -12.59 4.02 -9.36
N ARG A 63 -13.20 2.99 -8.78
CA ARG A 63 -14.54 3.12 -8.16
C ARG A 63 -14.53 3.99 -6.91
N ILE A 64 -13.48 3.91 -6.10
CA ILE A 64 -13.34 4.72 -4.89
C ILE A 64 -13.15 6.20 -5.22
N THR A 65 -12.40 6.49 -6.28
CA THR A 65 -12.04 7.85 -6.68
C THR A 65 -12.98 8.42 -7.76
N GLU A 66 -14.04 7.69 -8.11
CA GLU A 66 -15.06 8.14 -9.06
C GLU A 66 -15.73 9.41 -8.56
N GLY A 67 -15.76 10.46 -9.39
CA GLY A 67 -16.34 11.76 -9.05
C GLY A 67 -15.44 12.72 -8.26
N ALA A 68 -14.22 12.32 -7.90
CA ALA A 68 -13.24 13.24 -7.35
C ALA A 68 -12.66 14.16 -8.44
N ASN A 69 -12.63 15.47 -8.18
CA ASN A 69 -12.26 16.49 -9.16
C ASN A 69 -10.76 16.84 -9.14
N ASN A 70 -10.05 16.45 -8.08
CA ASN A 70 -8.64 16.74 -7.89
C ASN A 70 -7.97 15.67 -7.00
N ASP A 71 -6.64 15.69 -6.95
CA ASP A 71 -5.86 14.68 -6.23
C ASP A 71 -6.13 14.65 -4.72
N LYS A 72 -6.42 15.81 -4.11
CA LYS A 72 -6.81 15.91 -2.71
C LYS A 72 -8.11 15.15 -2.45
N GLU A 73 -9.13 15.38 -3.26
CA GLU A 73 -10.41 14.65 -3.19
C GLU A 73 -10.23 13.14 -3.42
N ARG A 74 -9.35 12.74 -4.33
CA ARG A 74 -9.05 11.31 -4.58
C ARG A 74 -8.47 10.63 -3.34
N VAL A 75 -7.48 11.25 -2.71
CA VAL A 75 -6.85 10.69 -1.49
C VAL A 75 -7.81 10.70 -0.31
N VAL A 76 -8.61 11.74 -0.13
CA VAL A 76 -9.65 11.80 0.92
C VAL A 76 -10.74 10.74 0.69
N SER A 77 -11.11 10.46 -0.56
CA SER A 77 -12.08 9.41 -0.89
C SER A 77 -11.54 8.02 -0.53
N ILE A 78 -10.25 7.77 -0.76
CA ILE A 78 -9.57 6.54 -0.31
C ILE A 78 -9.55 6.46 1.22
N LEU A 79 -9.22 7.55 1.92
CA LEU A 79 -9.25 7.59 3.39
C LEU A 79 -10.65 7.21 3.93
N LYS A 80 -11.70 7.85 3.42
CA LYS A 80 -13.10 7.56 3.76
C LYS A 80 -13.48 6.12 3.50
N TRP A 81 -13.08 5.59 2.34
CA TRP A 81 -13.38 4.22 1.97
C TRP A 81 -12.71 3.23 2.93
N VAL A 82 -11.44 3.44 3.29
CA VAL A 82 -10.72 2.59 4.25
C VAL A 82 -11.37 2.62 5.62
N ASP A 83 -11.77 3.80 6.10
CA ASP A 83 -12.48 3.95 7.37
C ASP A 83 -13.80 3.16 7.40
N THR A 84 -14.58 3.26 6.31
CA THR A 84 -15.89 2.63 6.20
C THR A 84 -15.81 1.12 5.98
N ASN A 85 -14.81 0.63 5.22
CA ASN A 85 -14.80 -0.75 4.72
C ASN A 85 -13.76 -1.65 5.38
N ILE A 86 -12.76 -1.09 6.08
CA ILE A 86 -11.73 -1.87 6.77
C ILE A 86 -11.83 -1.60 8.27
N LEU A 87 -12.66 -2.41 8.92
CA LEU A 87 -12.87 -2.36 10.36
C LEU A 87 -11.65 -2.89 11.12
N TYR A 88 -11.57 -2.60 12.41
CA TYR A 88 -10.59 -3.27 13.27
C TYR A 88 -10.90 -4.77 13.35
N VAL A 89 -9.85 -5.58 13.52
CA VAL A 89 -10.01 -7.01 13.81
C VAL A 89 -10.88 -7.16 15.06
N PRO A 90 -12.04 -7.85 14.97
CA PRO A 90 -12.89 -8.05 16.13
C PRO A 90 -12.20 -8.86 17.22
N ASP A 91 -12.59 -8.66 18.47
CA ASP A 91 -12.06 -9.42 19.59
C ASP A 91 -12.26 -10.93 19.38
N GLY A 92 -11.21 -11.71 19.62
CA GLY A 92 -11.21 -13.16 19.42
C GLY A 92 -10.99 -13.63 17.98
N PHE A 93 -10.97 -12.73 16.98
CA PHE A 93 -10.66 -13.09 15.59
C PHE A 93 -9.15 -13.15 15.35
N PRO A 94 -8.67 -14.03 14.43
CA PRO A 94 -7.26 -14.10 14.12
C PRO A 94 -6.80 -12.88 13.30
N VAL A 95 -5.62 -12.36 13.63
CA VAL A 95 -4.90 -11.41 12.77
C VAL A 95 -4.24 -12.20 11.64
N ILE A 96 -4.77 -12.04 10.43
CA ILE A 96 -4.26 -12.72 9.23
C ILE A 96 -3.38 -11.74 8.46
N ASP A 97 -2.09 -12.03 8.33
CA ASP A 97 -1.13 -11.20 7.60
C ASP A 97 -0.64 -11.94 6.33
N ASP A 98 -1.06 -11.46 5.17
CA ASP A 98 -0.67 -12.02 3.89
C ASP A 98 -0.60 -10.93 2.80
N HIS A 99 -1.56 -10.89 1.89
CA HIS A 99 -1.60 -9.93 0.80
C HIS A 99 -2.64 -8.86 1.11
N VAL A 100 -2.33 -7.60 0.78
CA VAL A 100 -3.19 -6.45 1.10
C VAL A 100 -4.62 -6.64 0.56
N TRP A 101 -4.77 -7.27 -0.59
CA TRP A 101 -6.06 -7.61 -1.19
C TRP A 101 -6.92 -8.50 -0.29
N HIS A 102 -6.33 -9.42 0.46
CA HIS A 102 -7.10 -10.26 1.38
C HIS A 102 -7.61 -9.47 2.58
N ILE A 103 -6.93 -8.38 2.97
CA ILE A 103 -7.41 -7.42 3.97
C ILE A 103 -8.65 -6.69 3.43
N ILE A 104 -8.58 -6.25 2.17
CA ILE A 104 -9.69 -5.58 1.47
C ILE A 104 -10.90 -6.52 1.37
N VAL A 105 -10.71 -7.76 0.90
CA VAL A 105 -11.79 -8.73 0.71
C VAL A 105 -12.48 -9.09 2.03
N ARG A 106 -11.72 -9.25 3.13
CA ARG A 106 -12.30 -9.63 4.42
C ARG A 106 -12.92 -8.46 5.19
N GLY A 107 -12.58 -7.22 4.85
CA GLY A 107 -13.17 -6.02 5.45
C GLY A 107 -12.70 -5.70 6.87
N TYR A 108 -11.63 -6.32 7.36
CA TYR A 108 -11.02 -5.98 8.65
C TYR A 108 -9.50 -6.17 8.67
N GLY A 109 -8.82 -5.34 9.45
CA GLY A 109 -7.37 -5.35 9.58
C GLY A 109 -6.89 -4.80 10.92
N ALA A 110 -5.70 -5.23 11.33
CA ALA A 110 -4.97 -4.59 12.41
C ALA A 110 -4.55 -3.16 12.02
N ASN A 111 -4.05 -2.41 13.00
CA ASN A 111 -3.56 -1.04 12.86
C ASN A 111 -2.68 -0.84 11.60
N ASP A 112 -1.59 -1.58 11.50
CA ASP A 112 -0.65 -1.55 10.37
C ASP A 112 -1.27 -1.98 9.04
N GLN A 113 -2.19 -2.95 9.09
CA GLN A 113 -2.92 -3.45 7.93
C GLN A 113 -3.85 -2.40 7.32
N ARG A 114 -4.49 -1.54 8.13
CA ARG A 114 -5.32 -0.43 7.63
C ARG A 114 -4.46 0.62 6.91
N HIS A 115 -3.33 1.00 7.50
CA HIS A 115 -2.35 1.88 6.86
C HIS A 115 -1.83 1.32 5.54
N ASP A 116 -1.61 0.00 5.50
CA ASP A 116 -1.14 -0.70 4.32
C ASP A 116 -2.17 -0.73 3.18
N VAL A 117 -3.45 -0.95 3.50
CA VAL A 117 -4.55 -0.82 2.53
C VAL A 117 -4.60 0.59 1.97
N PHE A 118 -4.61 1.61 2.84
CA PHE A 118 -4.64 3.01 2.42
C PHE A 118 -3.49 3.35 1.46
N SER A 119 -2.25 3.11 1.88
CA SER A 119 -1.07 3.42 1.05
C SER A 119 -1.04 2.60 -0.25
N THR A 120 -1.56 1.38 -0.25
CA THR A 120 -1.64 0.56 -1.47
C THR A 120 -2.64 1.15 -2.46
N LEU A 121 -3.84 1.52 -2.00
CA LEU A 121 -4.84 2.16 -2.84
C LEU A 121 -4.36 3.53 -3.37
N CYS A 122 -3.71 4.35 -2.53
CA CYS A 122 -3.08 5.58 -3.00
C CYS A 122 -2.01 5.32 -4.06
N SER A 123 -1.24 4.24 -3.93
CA SER A 123 -0.26 3.87 -4.96
C SER A 123 -0.91 3.45 -6.27
N TYR A 124 -2.06 2.77 -6.23
CA TYR A 124 -2.84 2.44 -7.42
C TYR A 124 -3.49 3.68 -8.06
N ALA A 125 -3.80 4.69 -7.25
CA ALA A 125 -4.26 6.01 -7.69
C ALA A 125 -3.15 6.86 -8.33
N GLY A 126 -1.91 6.38 -8.37
CA GLY A 126 -0.78 7.06 -9.00
C GLY A 126 0.08 7.88 -8.04
N PHE A 127 -0.20 7.88 -6.74
CA PHE A 127 0.58 8.61 -5.74
C PHE A 127 1.77 7.79 -5.21
N LYS A 128 2.87 8.46 -4.87
CA LYS A 128 3.88 7.81 -4.01
C LYS A 128 3.32 7.77 -2.59
N ALA A 129 3.21 6.56 -2.03
CA ALA A 129 2.67 6.39 -0.68
C ALA A 129 3.41 5.31 0.13
N PHE A 130 3.48 5.54 1.43
CA PHE A 130 4.00 4.59 2.41
C PHE A 130 3.43 4.90 3.80
N TYR A 131 3.70 4.05 4.78
CA TYR A 131 3.40 4.34 6.18
C TYR A 131 4.62 4.08 7.06
N LYS A 132 4.71 4.81 8.16
CA LYS A 132 5.82 4.73 9.11
C LYS A 132 5.35 5.02 10.52
N LYS A 133 6.02 4.39 11.48
CA LYS A 133 5.86 4.67 12.90
C LYS A 133 6.64 5.92 13.30
N LEU A 134 5.96 6.89 13.91
CA LEU A 134 6.56 8.07 14.53
C LEU A 134 6.46 7.95 16.05
N ALA A 135 7.49 8.40 16.76
CA ALA A 135 7.49 8.49 18.21
C ALA A 135 7.20 9.92 18.64
N SER A 136 6.39 10.07 19.69
CA SER A 136 6.15 11.33 20.37
C SER A 136 7.39 11.73 21.15
N THR A 137 7.86 12.95 20.93
CA THR A 137 9.00 13.55 21.65
C THR A 137 8.69 13.80 23.13
N HIS A 138 7.40 13.85 23.50
CA HIS A 138 6.96 14.16 24.85
C HIS A 138 6.61 12.90 25.66
N THR A 139 5.92 11.94 25.07
CA THR A 139 5.31 10.81 25.82
C THR A 139 6.04 9.49 25.64
N GLY A 140 6.99 9.40 24.70
CA GLY A 140 7.62 8.13 24.29
C GLY A 140 6.66 7.15 23.59
N LYS A 141 5.36 7.48 23.50
CA LYS A 141 4.37 6.70 22.74
C LYS A 141 4.66 6.84 21.25
N SER A 142 4.22 5.87 20.47
CA SER A 142 4.44 5.87 19.03
C SER A 142 3.19 5.44 18.28
N MET A 143 2.98 6.04 17.12
CA MET A 143 1.79 5.87 16.27
C MET A 143 2.20 5.66 14.82
N LEU A 144 1.37 4.97 14.05
CA LEU A 144 1.54 4.87 12.61
C LEU A 144 0.93 6.08 11.93
N PHE A 145 1.63 6.57 10.89
CA PHE A 145 1.15 7.58 9.99
C PHE A 145 1.39 7.12 8.56
N SER A 146 0.43 7.40 7.68
CA SER A 146 0.59 7.24 6.25
C SER A 146 1.02 8.56 5.62
N PHE A 147 1.84 8.48 4.59
CA PHE A 147 2.40 9.60 3.86
C PHE A 147 2.07 9.44 2.39
N VAL A 148 1.57 10.50 1.77
CA VAL A 148 1.21 10.53 0.35
C VAL A 148 1.84 11.75 -0.30
N LYS A 149 2.51 11.55 -1.44
CA LYS A 149 3.09 12.64 -2.23
C LYS A 149 2.08 13.18 -3.23
N ILE A 150 1.78 14.48 -3.20
CA ILE A 150 0.91 15.19 -4.16
C ILE A 150 1.67 16.44 -4.60
N ASN A 151 1.77 16.71 -5.91
CA ASN A 151 2.47 17.89 -6.45
C ASN A 151 3.86 18.16 -5.85
N ASP A 152 4.64 17.09 -5.65
CA ASP A 152 5.97 17.08 -5.03
C ASP A 152 6.07 17.33 -3.51
N ASP A 153 4.96 17.56 -2.83
CA ASP A 153 4.90 17.70 -1.37
C ASP A 153 4.37 16.45 -0.69
N TRP A 154 4.83 16.22 0.54
CA TRP A 154 4.41 15.07 1.37
C TRP A 154 3.36 15.49 2.38
N PHE A 155 2.25 14.75 2.37
CA PHE A 155 1.11 14.98 3.26
C PHE A 155 0.89 13.79 4.19
N VAL A 156 0.45 14.07 5.41
CA VAL A 156 0.37 13.09 6.52
C VAL A 156 -1.08 12.74 6.83
N PHE A 157 -1.32 11.45 7.05
CA PHE A 157 -2.63 10.89 7.34
C PHE A 157 -2.54 9.93 8.53
N ASP A 158 -3.45 10.08 9.49
CA ASP A 158 -3.69 9.11 10.54
C ASP A 158 -4.93 8.30 10.17
N ILE A 159 -4.72 7.04 9.79
CA ILE A 159 -5.77 6.15 9.27
C ILE A 159 -6.63 5.60 10.41
N ASP A 160 -6.10 5.52 11.63
CA ASP A 160 -6.81 4.98 12.78
C ASP A 160 -7.88 5.90 13.31
N ASN A 161 -7.60 7.20 13.23
CA ASN A 161 -8.51 8.26 13.65
C ASN A 161 -9.15 8.98 12.47
N THR A 162 -8.86 8.53 11.24
CA THR A 162 -9.44 9.05 10.01
C THR A 162 -9.23 10.57 9.92
N VAL A 163 -7.97 10.96 10.18
CA VAL A 163 -7.51 12.33 10.31
C VAL A 163 -6.52 12.66 9.19
N TYR A 164 -6.67 13.87 8.67
CA TYR A 164 -5.67 14.56 7.87
C TYR A 164 -5.48 15.98 8.39
N PHE A 165 -4.39 16.63 7.98
CA PHE A 165 -3.99 17.93 8.50
C PHE A 165 -4.10 18.98 7.42
N THR A 166 -4.62 20.16 7.78
CA THR A 166 -4.74 21.29 6.86
C THR A 166 -4.10 22.55 7.39
N ASP A 167 -3.61 23.41 6.51
CA ASP A 167 -3.21 24.77 6.85
C ASP A 167 -4.44 25.64 7.17
N SER A 168 -4.21 26.92 7.43
CA SER A 168 -5.26 27.91 7.71
C SER A 168 -6.15 28.22 6.50
N ASN A 169 -5.73 27.87 5.28
CA ASN A 169 -6.53 28.02 4.06
C ASN A 169 -7.41 26.79 3.78
N GLY A 170 -7.25 25.72 4.58
CA GLY A 170 -7.96 24.46 4.41
C GLY A 170 -7.31 23.52 3.39
N ASP A 171 -6.11 23.82 2.91
CA ASP A 171 -5.28 22.93 2.09
C ASP A 171 -4.42 22.01 2.93
N PHE A 172 -3.93 20.90 2.37
CA PHE A 172 -3.17 19.96 3.17
C PHE A 172 -1.89 20.61 3.72
N SER A 173 -1.60 20.39 5.00
CA SER A 173 -0.41 20.94 5.65
C SER A 173 0.86 20.31 5.11
N SER A 174 1.85 21.15 4.79
CA SER A 174 3.19 20.67 4.45
C SER A 174 3.88 20.02 5.66
N LEU A 175 4.97 19.28 5.43
CA LEU A 175 5.78 18.74 6.53
C LEU A 175 6.34 19.86 7.42
N GLU A 176 6.61 21.04 6.85
CA GLU A 176 7.12 22.20 7.61
C GLU A 176 6.04 22.75 8.54
N ASP A 177 4.84 22.97 8.03
CA ASP A 177 3.70 23.42 8.85
C ASP A 177 3.44 22.44 10.01
N LEU A 178 3.54 21.13 9.75
CA LEU A 178 3.41 20.10 10.77
C LEU A 178 4.50 20.19 11.85
N ARG A 179 5.76 20.44 11.46
CA ARG A 179 6.89 20.63 12.38
C ARG A 179 6.70 21.85 13.28
N GLU A 180 6.30 22.98 12.69
CA GLU A 180 6.06 24.24 13.40
C GLU A 180 4.78 24.18 14.27
N GLY A 181 3.86 23.27 13.93
CA GLY A 181 2.58 23.12 14.58
C GLY A 181 1.51 24.07 14.03
N ASN A 182 1.69 24.53 12.79
CA ASN A 182 0.82 25.43 12.05
C ASN A 182 -0.20 24.63 11.24
N PHE A 183 -1.01 23.82 11.92
CA PHE A 183 -2.01 22.98 11.26
C PHE A 183 -3.31 22.89 12.04
N GLU A 184 -4.39 22.66 11.30
CA GLU A 184 -5.69 22.24 11.78
C GLU A 184 -5.85 20.73 11.58
N ILE A 185 -6.59 20.11 12.48
CA ILE A 185 -6.94 18.69 12.39
C ILE A 185 -8.29 18.60 11.70
N LYS A 186 -8.35 17.90 10.58
CA LYS A 186 -9.62 17.50 9.94
C LYS A 186 -9.82 16.02 10.20
N ALA A 187 -10.73 15.72 11.12
CA ALA A 187 -11.18 14.36 11.38
C ALA A 187 -12.51 14.12 10.68
N ILE A 188 -12.72 12.89 10.19
CA ILE A 188 -14.05 12.47 9.74
C ILE A 188 -14.97 12.21 10.95
N ASP A 189 -14.38 11.86 12.10
CA ASP A 189 -15.05 11.79 13.41
C ASP A 189 -14.34 12.73 14.41
N GLU A 190 -15.00 13.83 14.78
CA GLU A 190 -14.45 14.90 15.63
C GLU A 190 -14.27 14.52 17.12
N THR A 191 -14.73 13.34 17.54
CA THR A 191 -14.76 12.95 18.95
C THR A 191 -13.38 12.63 19.56
N ARG A 192 -12.35 12.41 18.73
CA ARG A 192 -11.01 12.00 19.18
C ARG A 192 -10.00 13.14 19.14
N ARG A 193 -9.82 13.84 20.27
CA ARG A 193 -8.78 14.88 20.42
C ARG A 193 -7.42 14.29 20.82
N LEU A 194 -6.62 13.89 19.83
CA LEU A 194 -5.21 13.53 20.03
C LEU A 194 -4.29 14.77 19.90
N LYS A 195 -3.21 14.80 20.70
CA LYS A 195 -2.19 15.86 20.64
C LYS A 195 -1.12 15.51 19.59
N TYR A 196 -1.43 15.74 18.31
CA TYR A 196 -0.57 15.38 17.18
C TYR A 196 0.76 16.14 17.11
N LYS A 197 0.82 17.38 17.62
CA LYS A 197 2.01 18.25 17.52
C LYS A 197 3.30 17.55 17.96
N TYR A 198 3.26 16.72 19.00
CA TYR A 198 4.46 16.06 19.54
C TYR A 198 4.99 14.90 18.69
N PHE A 199 4.24 14.45 17.68
CA PHE A 199 4.70 13.42 16.74
C PHE A 199 5.44 14.01 15.54
N PHE A 200 5.25 15.30 15.25
CA PHE A 200 5.76 15.93 14.03
C PHE A 200 6.98 16.82 14.25
N THR A 201 7.34 17.12 15.49
CA THR A 201 8.48 18.01 15.81
C THR A 201 9.79 17.56 15.14
N ASP A 202 10.06 16.25 15.12
CA ASP A 202 11.27 15.66 14.52
C ASP A 202 11.01 15.01 13.15
N LEU A 203 9.96 15.44 12.45
CA LEU A 203 9.58 14.87 11.17
C LEU A 203 10.65 15.21 10.12
N LYS A 204 11.31 14.18 9.59
CA LYS A 204 12.32 14.35 8.55
C LYS A 204 11.67 14.46 7.17
N ASP A 205 12.28 15.24 6.29
CA ASP A 205 11.92 15.22 4.87
C ASP A 205 12.22 13.85 4.25
N PHE A 206 11.39 13.45 3.30
CA PHE A 206 11.54 12.20 2.59
C PHE A 206 12.12 12.48 1.19
N SER A 207 13.45 12.34 1.08
CA SER A 207 14.20 12.68 -0.14
C SER A 207 13.77 11.88 -1.38
N ASP A 208 13.36 10.62 -1.19
CA ASP A 208 12.53 9.88 -2.13
C ASP A 208 12.05 8.61 -1.42
N ALA A 209 10.78 8.52 -1.05
CA ALA A 209 10.23 7.22 -0.68
C ALA A 209 10.21 6.39 -1.96
N GLY A 210 11.28 5.62 -2.20
CA GLY A 210 11.44 4.82 -3.41
C GLY A 210 10.37 3.75 -3.55
N LEU A 211 10.71 2.59 -4.10
CA LEU A 211 9.73 1.50 -4.25
C LEU A 211 9.38 0.89 -2.88
N SER A 212 8.37 1.47 -2.23
CA SER A 212 7.79 1.06 -0.94
C SER A 212 6.99 -0.25 -1.08
N ARG A 213 6.74 -0.94 0.04
CA ARG A 213 5.93 -2.18 0.05
C ARG A 213 4.54 -1.99 -0.59
N PRO A 214 3.81 -0.87 -0.36
CA PRO A 214 2.58 -0.56 -1.10
C PRO A 214 2.79 -0.45 -2.62
N SER A 215 3.82 0.27 -3.07
CA SER A 215 4.05 0.49 -4.51
C SER A 215 4.39 -0.78 -5.29
N ILE A 216 5.08 -1.73 -4.66
CA ILE A 216 5.48 -2.99 -5.30
C ILE A 216 4.35 -4.04 -5.30
N GLN A 217 3.13 -3.68 -4.87
CA GLN A 217 1.93 -4.47 -5.18
C GLN A 217 1.53 -4.31 -6.66
N ASN A 218 2.13 -3.38 -7.41
CA ASN A 218 2.02 -3.28 -8.86
C ASN A 218 3.07 -4.18 -9.55
N PRO A 219 2.73 -4.97 -10.58
CA PRO A 219 3.66 -5.86 -11.29
C PRO A 219 4.88 -5.15 -11.89
N PHE A 220 4.70 -3.97 -12.49
CA PHE A 220 5.79 -3.22 -13.11
C PHE A 220 6.74 -2.67 -12.06
N ASN A 221 6.20 -2.07 -11.00
CA ASN A 221 7.00 -1.60 -9.86
C ASN A 221 7.74 -2.76 -9.18
N ARG A 222 7.10 -3.94 -9.06
CA ARG A 222 7.73 -5.14 -8.53
C ARG A 222 8.89 -5.60 -9.40
N LEU A 223 8.73 -5.58 -10.72
CA LEU A 223 9.77 -5.93 -11.68
C LEU A 223 10.95 -4.94 -11.56
N SER A 224 10.68 -3.64 -11.61
CA SER A 224 11.69 -2.59 -11.44
C SER A 224 12.43 -2.71 -10.11
N PHE A 225 11.71 -3.00 -9.02
CA PHE A 225 12.30 -3.25 -7.70
C PHE A 225 13.27 -4.45 -7.72
N LYS A 226 12.87 -5.55 -8.37
CA LYS A 226 13.71 -6.75 -8.49
C LYS A 226 14.95 -6.50 -9.35
N ILE A 227 14.81 -5.80 -10.47
CA ILE A 227 15.93 -5.40 -11.33
C ILE A 227 16.91 -4.52 -10.55
N LYS A 228 16.42 -3.45 -9.90
CA LYS A 228 17.26 -2.56 -9.09
C LYS A 228 18.06 -3.34 -8.03
N LYS A 229 17.41 -4.27 -7.33
CA LYS A 229 18.05 -5.09 -6.29
C LYS A 229 19.14 -6.04 -6.82
N VAL A 230 19.06 -6.47 -8.08
CA VAL A 230 20.03 -7.38 -8.69
C VAL A 230 21.22 -6.62 -9.29
N PHE A 231 20.96 -5.50 -9.97
CA PHE A 231 21.97 -4.82 -10.79
C PHE A 231 22.62 -3.59 -10.15
N PHE A 232 21.98 -2.96 -9.18
CA PHE A 232 22.43 -1.68 -8.58
C PHE A 232 22.67 -1.83 -7.07
N LYS A 233 23.25 -2.96 -6.69
CA LYS A 233 23.54 -3.30 -5.30
C LYS A 233 24.72 -2.49 -4.77
#